data_AF-A0A927GA66-F1
#
_entry.id   AF-A0A927GA66-F1
#
_cell.length_a   1.000
_cell.length_b   1.000
_cell.length_c   1.000
_cell.angle_alpha   90.00
_cell.angle_beta   90.00
_cell.angle_gamma   90.00
#
_symmetry.space_group_name_H-M   'P 1'
#
loop_
_entity.id
_entity.type
_entity.pdbx_description
1 polymer ?
#
loop_
_entity_poly.entity_id
_entity_poly.type
_entity_poly.pdbx_seq_one_letter_code
_entity_poly.pdbx_strand_id
1 'polypeptide(L)'
;MTTTRELYCQYLLSSQINYTCTNLADHFADLSHDDVHRYLKEEKLTPRLLWEKVSPLFSSRLEGYVIFDDIVLEKIHATKIQGIRRQYSGNQHGIIKGIGVVNCVYF
;
A
#
# COMPACT_ATOMS: atom_id res chain seq x y z
N MET A 1 24.55 -1.40 6.14
CA MET A 1 23.57 -2.48 5.84
C MET A 1 22.65 -1.99 4.74
N THR A 2 22.17 -2.85 3.84
CA THR A 2 21.21 -2.45 2.79
C THR A 2 19.80 -2.92 3.12
N THR A 3 18.81 -2.11 2.77
CA THR A 3 17.39 -2.47 2.91
C THR A 3 17.04 -3.58 1.91
N THR A 4 16.47 -4.68 2.40
CA THR A 4 15.93 -5.76 1.57
C THR A 4 14.41 -5.78 1.67
N ARG A 5 13.76 -6.48 0.73
CA ARG A 5 12.31 -6.67 0.74
C ARG A 5 11.85 -7.38 2.00
N GLU A 6 12.52 -8.46 2.40
CA GLU A 6 12.16 -9.24 3.58
C GLU A 6 12.20 -8.38 4.85
N LEU A 7 13.25 -7.58 5.01
CA LEU A 7 13.40 -6.65 6.13
C LEU A 7 12.31 -5.58 6.12
N TYR A 8 12.06 -4.97 4.96
CA TYR A 8 11.05 -3.92 4.86
C TYR A 8 9.63 -4.47 5.10
N CYS A 9 9.32 -5.67 4.61
CA CYS A 9 8.05 -6.35 4.90
C CYS A 9 7.90 -6.64 6.40
N GLN A 10 8.94 -7.14 7.07
CA GLN A 10 8.90 -7.37 8.52
C GLN A 10 8.71 -6.08 9.31
N TYR A 11 9.35 -4.99 8.89
CA TYR A 11 9.14 -3.67 9.46
C TYR A 11 7.68 -3.21 9.32
N LEU A 12 7.08 -3.36 8.13
CA LEU A 12 5.68 -3.01 7.92
C LEU A 12 4.71 -3.86 8.74
N LEU A 13 5.02 -5.15 8.96
CA LEU A 13 4.19 -6.03 9.77
C LEU A 13 4.30 -5.77 11.28
N SER A 14 5.48 -5.33 11.73
CA SER A 14 5.76 -5.08 13.16
C SER A 14 5.40 -3.65 13.59
N SER A 15 5.48 -2.69 12.68
CA SER A 15 5.20 -1.28 12.96
C SER A 15 3.70 -0.99 12.83
N GLN A 16 3.15 -0.29 13.82
CA GLN A 16 1.70 -0.01 13.88
C GLN A 16 1.35 1.47 13.73
N ILE A 17 2.33 2.38 13.89
CA ILE A 17 2.09 3.81 14.04
C ILE A 17 3.02 4.65 13.17
N ASN A 18 4.32 4.34 13.19
CA ASN A 18 5.33 5.10 12.46
C ASN A 18 5.89 4.25 11.31
N TYR A 19 5.87 4.80 10.10
CA TYR A 19 6.32 4.13 8.88
C TYR A 19 7.34 4.98 8.12
N THR A 20 8.04 5.90 8.79
CA THR A 20 9.06 6.74 8.14
C THR A 20 10.35 5.96 7.88
N CYS A 21 11.14 6.39 6.89
CA CYS A 21 12.47 5.83 6.64
C CYS A 21 13.41 5.99 7.85
N THR A 22 13.28 7.12 8.56
CA THR A 22 14.06 7.38 9.78
C THR A 22 13.70 6.43 10.90
N ASN A 23 12.40 6.11 11.07
CA ASN A 23 11.98 5.19 12.11
C ASN A 23 12.54 3.78 11.90
N LEU A 24 12.53 3.28 10.65
CA LEU A 24 13.20 2.02 10.34
C LEU A 24 14.71 2.09 10.62
N ALA A 25 15.38 3.17 10.21
CA ALA A 25 16.82 3.34 10.46
C ALA A 25 17.16 3.35 11.96
N ASP A 26 16.32 3.97 12.79
CA ASP A 26 16.52 4.01 14.26
C ASP A 26 16.50 2.62 14.90
N HIS A 27 15.88 1.62 14.26
CA HIS A 27 15.81 0.25 14.75
C HIS A 27 17.04 -0.62 14.40
N PHE A 28 17.93 -0.15 13.51
CA PHE A 28 19.10 -0.91 13.06
C PHE A 28 20.34 -0.02 13.01
N ALA A 29 21.32 -0.28 13.89
CA ALA A 29 22.51 0.56 14.06
C ALA A 29 23.32 0.81 12.76
N ASP A 30 23.29 -0.15 11.82
CA ASP A 30 24.05 -0.08 10.57
C ASP A 30 23.20 0.30 9.34
N LEU A 31 21.95 0.72 9.53
CA LEU A 31 21.02 1.06 8.44
C LEU A 31 20.77 2.56 8.39
N SER A 32 21.12 3.21 7.26
CA SER A 32 20.79 4.63 7.07
C SER A 32 19.36 4.78 6.53
N HIS A 33 18.68 5.87 6.93
CA HIS A 33 17.39 6.25 6.35
C HIS A 33 17.50 6.50 4.84
N ASP A 34 18.67 6.92 4.34
CA ASP A 34 18.96 7.09 2.92
C ASP A 34 18.96 5.75 2.18
N ASP A 35 19.40 4.68 2.82
CA ASP A 35 19.39 3.32 2.24
C ASP A 35 17.96 2.79 2.12
N VAL A 36 17.11 3.08 3.12
CA VAL A 36 15.67 2.79 3.06
C VAL A 36 15.01 3.60 1.94
N HIS A 37 15.29 4.90 1.87
CA HIS A 37 14.72 5.77 0.84
C HIS A 37 15.16 5.34 -0.57
N ARG A 38 16.43 4.97 -0.77
CA ARG A 38 16.95 4.47 -2.04
C ARG A 38 16.25 3.18 -2.45
N TYR A 39 16.12 2.23 -1.53
CA TYR A 39 15.37 1.00 -1.76
C TYR A 39 13.93 1.27 -2.22
N LEU A 40 13.19 2.14 -1.51
CA LEU A 40 11.82 2.49 -1.88
C LEU A 40 11.68 3.17 -3.24
N LYS A 41 12.72 3.87 -3.68
CA LYS A 41 12.74 4.57 -4.96
C LYS A 41 13.10 3.65 -6.13
N GLU A 42 13.98 2.68 -5.89
CA GLU A 42 14.58 1.86 -6.95
C GLU A 42 13.91 0.49 -7.10
N GLU A 43 13.37 -0.07 -6.02
CA GLU A 43 12.77 -1.40 -6.01
C GLU A 43 11.51 -1.45 -6.89
N LYS A 44 11.44 -2.46 -7.76
CA LYS A 44 10.31 -2.66 -8.67
C LYS A 44 9.41 -3.80 -8.19
N LEU A 45 8.37 -3.44 -7.44
CA LEU A 45 7.32 -4.38 -7.03
C LEU A 45 6.36 -4.66 -8.19
N THR A 46 6.77 -5.54 -9.11
CA THR A 46 5.94 -5.91 -10.26
C THR A 46 4.74 -6.76 -9.86
N PRO A 47 3.59 -6.68 -10.57
CA PRO A 47 2.44 -7.54 -10.33
C PRO A 47 2.78 -9.05 -10.41
N ARG A 48 3.78 -9.42 -11.22
CA ARG A 48 4.25 -10.80 -11.33
C ARG A 48 4.79 -11.36 -10.00
N LEU A 49 5.56 -10.55 -9.26
CA LEU A 49 6.09 -10.96 -7.95
C LEU A 49 4.98 -11.28 -6.97
N LEU A 50 3.90 -10.49 -6.99
CA LEU A 50 2.71 -10.76 -6.19
C LEU A 50 2.02 -12.03 -6.66
N TRP A 51 1.79 -12.17 -7.97
CA TRP A 51 1.13 -13.34 -8.56
C TRP A 51 1.83 -14.66 -8.21
N GLU A 52 3.15 -14.72 -8.27
CA GLU A 52 3.93 -15.92 -7.89
C GLU A 52 3.70 -16.35 -6.44
N LYS A 53 3.34 -15.41 -5.55
CA LYS A 53 3.02 -15.70 -4.13
C LYS A 53 1.55 -16.05 -3.91
N VAL A 54 0.63 -15.40 -4.63
CA VAL A 54 -0.81 -15.57 -4.40
C VAL A 54 -1.43 -16.67 -5.24
N SER A 55 -0.88 -17.00 -6.41
CA SER A 55 -1.46 -18.00 -7.32
C SER A 55 -1.63 -19.39 -6.70
N PRO A 56 -0.74 -19.90 -5.81
CA PRO A 56 -0.97 -21.19 -5.16
C PRO A 56 -2.09 -21.14 -4.11
N LEU A 57 -2.45 -19.95 -3.62
CA LEU A 57 -3.55 -19.74 -2.68
C LEU A 57 -4.91 -19.70 -3.39
N PHE A 58 -4.92 -19.52 -4.71
CA PHE A 58 -6.16 -19.58 -5.50
C PHE A 58 -6.63 -21.02 -5.64
N SER A 59 -7.71 -21.37 -4.96
CA SER A 59 -8.51 -22.55 -5.30
C SER A 59 -9.57 -22.17 -6.33
N SER A 60 -9.48 -22.68 -7.55
CA SER A 60 -10.53 -22.50 -8.56
C SER A 60 -11.79 -23.27 -8.14
N ARG A 61 -12.70 -22.62 -7.41
CA ARG A 61 -14.05 -23.15 -7.18
C ARG A 61 -14.96 -22.64 -8.29
N LEU A 62 -15.80 -23.53 -8.82
CA LEU A 62 -16.73 -23.22 -9.91
C LEU A 62 -17.80 -22.18 -9.50
N GLU A 63 -17.96 -21.94 -8.19
CA GLU A 63 -18.99 -21.09 -7.59
C GLU A 63 -18.41 -19.84 -6.91
N GLY A 64 -17.26 -19.36 -7.38
CA GLY A 64 -16.62 -18.18 -6.80
C GLY A 64 -17.26 -16.87 -7.27
N TYR A 65 -17.30 -15.86 -6.40
CA TYR A 65 -17.77 -14.53 -6.72
C TYR A 65 -16.60 -13.55 -6.76
N VAL A 66 -16.58 -12.67 -7.77
CA VAL A 66 -15.67 -11.53 -7.83
C VAL A 66 -16.49 -10.27 -7.68
N ILE A 67 -16.26 -9.52 -6.61
CA ILE A 67 -16.97 -8.27 -6.30
C ILE A 67 -15.97 -7.12 -6.39
N PHE A 68 -16.33 -6.09 -7.16
CA PHE A 68 -15.61 -4.83 -7.19
C PHE A 68 -16.46 -3.75 -6.55
N ASP A 69 -15.84 -2.97 -5.66
CA ASP A 69 -16.48 -1.83 -5.01
C ASP A 69 -15.48 -0.68 -4.90
N ASP A 70 -15.93 0.55 -5.12
CA ASP A 70 -15.08 1.72 -5.02
C ASP A 70 -15.34 2.49 -3.71
N ILE A 71 -14.26 2.96 -3.11
CA ILE A 71 -14.31 3.83 -1.94
C ILE A 71 -13.54 5.12 -2.22
N VAL A 72 -14.01 6.22 -1.63
CA VAL A 72 -13.27 7.48 -1.61
C VAL A 72 -12.67 7.67 -0.22
N LEU A 73 -11.34 7.53 -0.13
CA LEU A 73 -10.61 7.88 1.08
C LEU A 73 -10.53 9.40 1.19
N GLU A 74 -11.29 9.97 2.12
CA GLU A 74 -11.34 11.41 2.34
C GLU A 74 -9.98 11.96 2.78
N LYS A 75 -9.51 13.01 2.09
CA LYS A 75 -8.22 13.68 2.33
C LYS A 75 -8.35 15.18 2.12
N ILE A 76 -9.30 15.81 2.83
CA ILE A 76 -9.68 17.22 2.68
C ILE A 76 -8.50 18.22 2.74
N HIS A 77 -7.50 17.97 3.59
CA HIS A 77 -6.35 18.88 3.79
C HIS A 77 -5.14 18.57 2.91
N ALA A 78 -5.14 17.45 2.18
CA ALA A 78 -3.95 17.03 1.46
C ALA A 78 -3.84 17.74 0.10
N THR A 79 -2.68 18.35 -0.19
CA THR A 79 -2.46 19.16 -1.40
C THR A 79 -1.44 18.58 -2.37
N LYS A 80 -0.49 17.78 -1.87
CA LYS A 80 0.66 17.27 -2.65
C LYS A 80 0.75 15.74 -2.73
N ILE A 81 -0.29 15.01 -2.35
CA ILE A 81 -0.30 13.55 -2.43
C ILE A 81 -0.80 13.14 -3.82
N GLN A 82 -0.02 12.31 -4.51
CA GLN A 82 -0.38 11.74 -5.80
C GLN A 82 -1.67 10.91 -5.70
N GLY A 83 -2.52 10.97 -6.73
CA GLY A 83 -3.78 10.22 -6.78
C GLY A 83 -4.97 10.90 -6.08
N ILE A 84 -4.76 12.04 -5.42
CA ILE A 84 -5.86 12.86 -4.92
C ILE A 84 -6.60 13.52 -6.09
N ARG A 85 -7.92 13.42 -6.05
CA ARG A 85 -8.84 14.09 -6.98
C ARG A 85 -10.12 14.52 -6.27
N ARG A 86 -10.89 15.40 -6.91
CA ARG A 86 -12.24 15.76 -6.45
C ARG A 86 -13.21 14.68 -6.93
N GLN A 87 -13.93 14.04 -6.01
CA GLN A 87 -14.83 12.92 -6.28
C GLN A 87 -16.09 13.07 -5.43
N TYR A 88 -17.20 12.52 -5.92
CA TYR A 88 -18.41 12.46 -5.11
C TYR A 88 -18.24 11.47 -3.97
N SER A 89 -18.65 11.86 -2.76
CA SER A 89 -18.75 10.99 -1.60
C SER A 89 -20.22 10.80 -1.25
N GLY A 90 -20.67 9.55 -1.26
CA GLY A 90 -22.01 9.20 -0.80
C GLY A 90 -22.22 9.54 0.68
N ASN A 91 -21.17 9.41 1.51
CA ASN A 91 -21.24 9.72 2.94
C ASN A 91 -21.45 11.22 3.22
N GLN A 92 -20.79 12.09 2.44
CA GLN A 92 -20.89 13.54 2.59
C GLN A 92 -21.97 14.15 1.70
N HIS A 93 -22.62 13.35 0.85
CA HIS A 93 -23.55 13.78 -0.19
C HIS A 93 -23.01 14.96 -1.02
N GLY A 94 -21.73 14.89 -1.42
CA GLY A 94 -21.07 16.02 -2.06
C GLY A 94 -19.68 15.70 -2.62
N ILE A 95 -19.12 16.66 -3.34
CA ILE A 95 -17.79 16.52 -3.95
C ILE A 95 -16.71 16.84 -2.91
N ILE A 96 -15.93 15.84 -2.54
CA ILE A 96 -14.81 15.95 -1.60
C ILE A 96 -13.47 15.75 -2.30
N LYS A 97 -12.40 16.18 -1.64
CA LYS A 97 -11.03 15.85 -2.02
C LYS A 97 -10.63 14.53 -1.39
N GLY A 98 -10.26 13.55 -2.20
CA GLY A 98 -9.92 12.22 -1.70
C GLY A 98 -9.17 11.36 -2.71
N ILE A 99 -8.75 10.18 -2.27
CA ILE A 99 -8.12 9.16 -3.11
C ILE A 99 -9.19 8.11 -3.41
N GLY A 100 -9.46 7.87 -4.69
CA GLY A 100 -10.38 6.81 -5.10
C GLY A 100 -9.64 5.48 -5.12
N VAL A 101 -10.20 4.48 -4.45
CA VAL A 101 -9.66 3.12 -4.35
C VAL A 101 -10.72 2.16 -4.86
N VAL A 102 -10.33 1.23 -5.71
CA VAL A 102 -11.20 0.12 -6.14
C VAL A 102 -10.73 -1.13 -5.40
N ASN A 103 -11.63 -1.69 -4.60
CA ASN A 103 -11.41 -2.95 -3.92
C ASN A 103 -11.90 -4.10 -4.80
N CYS A 104 -11.20 -5.23 -4.73
CA CYS A 104 -11.61 -6.49 -5.34
C CYS A 104 -11.66 -7.53 -4.24
N VAL A 105 -12.82 -8.15 -4.07
CA VAL A 105 -13.02 -9.26 -3.14
C VAL A 105 -13.36 -10.51 -3.94
N TYR A 106 -12.62 -11.58 -3.66
CA TYR A 106 -12.81 -12.90 -4.27
C TYR A 106 -13.24 -13.88 -3.19
N PHE A 107 -14.35 -14.60 -3.43
CA PHE A 107 -14.90 -15.66 -2.58
C PHE A 107 -14.99 -16.96 -3.37
#